data_AF-A0A2I4DDR7-F1
#
_entry.id   AF-A0A2I4DDR7-F1
#
_cell.length_a   1.000
_cell.length_b   1.000
_cell.length_c   1.000
_cell.angle_alpha   90.00
_cell.angle_beta   90.00
_cell.angle_gamma   90.00
#
_symmetry.space_group_name_H-M   'P 1'
#
loop_
_entity.id
_entity.type
_entity.pdbx_description
1 polymer ?
#
loop_
_entity_poly.entity_id
_entity_poly.type
_entity_poly.pdbx_seq_one_letter_code
_entity_poly.pdbx_strand_id
1 'polypeptide(L)'
;MALETWLVKVKTAISHSFDVVRPAAPNPKLIKKSNVGVLAFEIAGLMSKLLHLWQSLSDKNIVRLRNETISELEGVYKIVSDDEAFLLGLACAELAENLRLVAKSVSRICTKCEDPSVWCFERLFDEFANSGRDPHGWVLSLKEMEARIKKMDRYVTVTCTLYREMEELSVMESGLSKSLKCKENESSVSEHQQKIFWQRQEVKYLKERSIWNRSFDAVASMLARSTFTILARIKLVFGIGGPCPQSLTRSLSASAAVHPDHIPSSCLFVSGQSMKSSRLEEKKDLADGFFESNSKLIKPPETTLGAAALALHYANLIIVMEKMIKSPQLVGVDARDDLYAMLPSSIRSLLRARLKGSAGFPASDPVLAGEWREALGRILGWLSPLAYNMIKWQSERSFEQQNLVPRTNVLLLQTLYFANKEKTEAAISELLVGLNYIWRFEREMTAKALFQCSTNLNGILNVKISS
;
A
#
# COMPACT_ATOMS: atom_id res chain seq x y z
N MET A 1 50.69 -47.03 23.34
CA MET A 1 50.50 -46.89 24.81
C MET A 1 50.91 -45.53 25.39
N ALA A 2 51.23 -44.50 24.60
CA ALA A 2 51.62 -43.16 25.12
C ALA A 2 50.49 -42.09 25.05
N LEU A 3 49.35 -42.40 24.42
CA LEU A 3 48.21 -41.47 24.30
C LEU A 3 47.24 -41.56 25.49
N GLU A 4 47.13 -42.72 26.13
CA GLU A 4 46.24 -42.92 27.29
C GLU A 4 46.73 -42.20 28.55
N THR A 5 48.04 -42.00 28.69
CA THR A 5 48.64 -41.30 29.83
C THR A 5 48.39 -39.80 29.81
N TRP A 6 48.13 -39.20 28.64
CA TRP A 6 47.84 -37.77 28.52
C TRP A 6 46.39 -37.44 28.91
N LEU A 7 45.43 -38.26 28.45
CA LEU A 7 44.01 -38.12 28.81
C LEU A 7 43.75 -38.33 30.31
N VAL A 8 44.48 -39.24 30.95
CA VAL A 8 44.39 -39.46 32.41
C VAL A 8 44.92 -38.25 33.18
N LYS A 9 46.00 -37.59 32.72
CA LYS A 9 46.54 -36.37 33.35
C LYS A 9 45.63 -35.16 33.21
N VAL A 10 44.93 -35.01 32.08
CA VAL A 10 43.94 -33.94 31.89
C VAL A 10 42.71 -34.17 32.79
N LYS A 11 42.28 -35.43 32.93
CA LYS A 11 41.14 -35.79 33.78
C LYS A 11 41.42 -35.56 35.27
N THR A 12 42.62 -35.85 35.76
CA THR A 12 43.00 -35.59 37.16
C THR A 12 43.22 -34.11 37.46
N ALA A 13 43.68 -33.31 36.49
CA ALA A 13 43.83 -31.87 36.64
C ALA A 13 42.47 -31.14 36.78
N ILE A 14 41.41 -31.65 36.14
CA ILE A 14 40.06 -31.06 36.24
C ILE A 14 39.40 -31.41 37.58
N SER A 15 39.62 -32.62 38.11
CA SER A 15 39.00 -33.06 39.39
C SER A 15 39.56 -32.39 40.64
N HIS A 16 40.76 -31.81 40.61
CA HIS A 16 41.36 -31.15 41.79
C HIS A 16 41.21 -29.62 41.82
N SER A 17 40.44 -29.03 40.89
CA SER A 17 40.26 -27.56 40.81
C SER A 17 39.00 -27.03 41.52
N PHE A 18 38.19 -27.90 42.13
CA PHE A 18 37.02 -27.52 42.92
C PHE A 18 37.28 -27.81 44.40
N ASP A 19 37.79 -26.81 45.11
CA ASP A 19 37.35 -26.42 46.46
C ASP A 19 38.37 -25.47 47.12
N VAL A 20 38.18 -24.17 46.92
CA VAL A 20 38.47 -23.16 47.96
C VAL A 20 37.42 -22.05 47.84
N VAL A 21 36.46 -22.07 48.76
CA VAL A 21 35.43 -21.05 48.96
C VAL A 21 36.04 -19.81 49.63
N ARG A 22 35.83 -18.63 49.04
CA ARG A 22 35.92 -17.32 49.70
C ARG A 22 34.59 -16.58 49.48
N PRO A 23 34.01 -15.93 50.49
CA PRO A 23 32.72 -15.28 50.34
C PRO A 23 32.88 -13.97 49.56
N ALA A 24 32.35 -13.93 48.34
CA ALA A 24 32.26 -12.73 47.53
C ALA A 24 30.93 -11.99 47.82
N ALA A 25 31.04 -10.65 47.87
CA ALA A 25 29.93 -9.70 48.04
C ALA A 25 28.76 -9.98 47.07
N PRO A 26 27.52 -9.54 47.38
CA PRO A 26 26.36 -9.84 46.57
C PRO A 26 26.52 -9.25 45.17
N ASN A 27 26.64 -10.12 44.16
CA ASN A 27 26.61 -9.76 42.75
C ASN A 27 25.32 -8.95 42.47
N PRO A 28 25.41 -7.78 41.82
CA PRO A 28 24.22 -7.09 41.36
C PRO A 28 23.47 -8.04 40.42
N LYS A 29 22.18 -8.26 40.69
CA LYS A 29 21.30 -9.07 39.84
C LYS A 29 21.44 -8.55 38.40
N LEU A 30 22.02 -9.38 37.53
CA LEU A 30 22.07 -9.11 36.10
C LEU A 30 20.62 -9.10 35.62
N ILE A 31 20.03 -7.91 35.49
CA ILE A 31 18.69 -7.72 34.92
C ILE A 31 18.79 -8.29 33.50
N LYS A 32 18.19 -9.47 33.29
CA LYS A 32 18.12 -10.11 31.98
C LYS A 32 17.27 -9.21 31.10
N LYS A 33 17.93 -8.42 30.25
CA LYS A 33 17.25 -7.64 29.21
C LYS A 33 16.36 -8.57 28.40
N SER A 34 15.07 -8.28 28.39
CA SER A 34 14.13 -9.07 27.60
C SER A 34 14.37 -8.82 26.11
N ASN A 35 14.72 -9.88 25.37
CA ASN A 35 14.87 -9.81 23.92
C ASN A 35 13.50 -9.91 23.25
N VAL A 36 13.40 -9.34 22.05
CA VAL A 36 12.15 -9.30 21.26
C VAL A 36 11.59 -10.69 20.95
N GLY A 37 12.44 -11.65 20.59
CA GLY A 37 12.02 -13.03 20.28
C GLY A 37 11.03 -13.12 19.11
N VAL A 38 9.93 -13.87 19.29
CA VAL A 38 8.91 -14.14 18.26
C VAL A 38 8.26 -12.86 17.71
N LEU A 39 8.19 -11.79 18.51
CA LEU A 39 7.65 -10.49 18.08
C LEU A 39 8.51 -9.81 17.01
N ALA A 40 9.69 -10.36 16.69
CA ALA A 40 10.55 -9.86 15.62
C ALA A 40 9.83 -9.78 14.28
N PHE A 41 8.94 -10.73 13.98
CA PHE A 41 8.21 -10.76 12.71
C PHE A 41 7.17 -9.63 12.63
N GLU A 42 6.41 -9.40 13.70
CA GLU A 42 5.46 -8.28 13.78
C GLU A 42 6.20 -6.94 13.69
N ILE A 43 7.31 -6.81 14.43
CA ILE A 43 8.15 -5.61 14.42
C ILE A 43 8.77 -5.37 13.05
N ALA A 44 9.21 -6.42 12.33
CA ALA A 44 9.69 -6.30 10.96
C ALA A 44 8.58 -5.77 10.04
N GLY A 45 7.34 -6.21 10.23
CA GLY A 45 6.17 -5.66 9.55
C GLY A 45 5.97 -4.17 9.82
N LEU A 46 6.13 -3.71 11.07
CA LEU A 46 6.06 -2.29 11.42
C LEU A 46 7.21 -1.47 10.80
N MET A 47 8.44 -1.99 10.81
CA MET A 47 9.58 -1.36 10.14
C MET A 47 9.32 -1.20 8.64
N SER A 48 8.78 -2.23 7.99
CA SER A 48 8.40 -2.21 6.58
C SER A 48 7.35 -1.12 6.28
N LYS A 49 6.33 -0.98 7.13
CA LYS A 49 5.32 0.09 7.01
C LYS A 49 5.93 1.49 7.15
N LEU A 50 6.84 1.69 8.11
CA LEU A 50 7.56 2.96 8.27
C LEU A 50 8.46 3.27 7.07
N LEU A 51 9.15 2.27 6.52
CA LEU A 51 9.97 2.41 5.32
C LEU A 51 9.13 2.85 4.12
N HIS A 52 7.99 2.19 3.91
CA HIS A 52 7.06 2.53 2.82
C HIS A 52 6.50 3.95 2.99
N LEU A 53 6.04 4.31 4.20
CA LEU A 53 5.56 5.66 4.48
C LEU A 53 6.63 6.72 4.21
N TRP A 54 7.87 6.50 4.66
CA TRP A 54 8.96 7.41 4.35
C TRP A 54 9.23 7.56 2.85
N GLN A 55 9.27 6.43 2.12
CA GLN A 55 9.46 6.45 0.66
C GLN A 55 8.33 7.20 -0.05
N SER A 56 7.07 7.01 0.39
CA SER A 56 5.91 7.72 -0.15
C SER A 56 6.00 9.25 0.02
N LEU A 57 6.73 9.71 1.06
CA LEU A 57 6.97 11.13 1.38
C LEU A 57 8.27 11.70 0.78
N SER A 58 8.95 10.93 -0.08
CA SER A 58 10.13 11.42 -0.81
C SER A 58 9.74 12.54 -1.78
N ASP A 59 10.65 13.49 -2.02
CA ASP A 59 10.39 14.62 -2.92
C ASP A 59 9.88 14.16 -4.29
N LYS A 60 10.46 13.08 -4.84
CA LYS A 60 10.03 12.48 -6.10
C LYS A 60 8.58 12.00 -6.06
N ASN A 61 8.17 11.30 -5.00
CA ASN A 61 6.82 10.77 -4.88
C ASN A 61 5.80 11.86 -4.56
N ILE A 62 6.19 12.92 -3.86
CA ILE A 62 5.32 14.08 -3.61
C ILE A 62 5.08 14.89 -4.86
N VAL A 63 6.13 15.17 -5.64
CA VAL A 63 5.97 15.83 -6.95
C VAL A 63 5.10 14.96 -7.85
N ARG A 64 5.34 13.64 -7.86
CA ARG A 64 4.52 12.71 -8.61
C ARG A 64 3.07 12.70 -8.12
N LEU A 65 2.81 12.69 -6.82
CA LEU A 65 1.45 12.74 -6.28
C LEU A 65 0.72 14.01 -6.74
N ARG A 66 1.36 15.18 -6.64
CA ARG A 66 0.76 16.44 -7.09
C ARG A 66 0.51 16.42 -8.60
N ASN A 67 1.47 15.95 -9.39
CA ASN A 67 1.33 15.88 -10.84
C ASN A 67 0.32 14.79 -11.30
N GLU A 68 0.27 13.63 -10.66
CA GLU A 68 -0.70 12.56 -10.93
C GLU A 68 -2.12 13.02 -10.62
N THR A 69 -2.29 13.80 -9.54
CA THR A 69 -3.58 14.38 -9.16
C THR A 69 -4.02 15.45 -10.18
N ILE A 70 -3.10 16.31 -10.64
CA ILE A 70 -3.40 17.43 -11.54
C ILE A 70 -3.51 17.04 -13.02
N SER A 71 -2.70 16.08 -13.50
CA SER A 71 -2.52 15.84 -14.94
C SER A 71 -2.95 14.46 -15.44
N GLU A 72 -2.95 13.42 -14.60
CA GLU A 72 -3.10 12.03 -15.09
C GLU A 72 -4.43 11.36 -14.78
N LEU A 73 -5.13 11.73 -13.70
CA LEU A 73 -6.45 11.17 -13.38
C LEU A 73 -7.57 12.22 -13.51
N GLU A 74 -7.94 12.53 -14.77
CA GLU A 74 -9.14 13.31 -15.11
C GLU A 74 -10.39 12.80 -14.36
N GLY A 75 -10.47 11.49 -14.12
CA GLY A 75 -11.58 10.88 -13.40
C GLY A 75 -11.75 11.38 -11.97
N VAL A 76 -10.65 11.64 -11.24
CA VAL A 76 -10.72 12.14 -9.85
C VAL A 76 -11.42 13.49 -9.82
N TYR A 77 -11.08 14.41 -10.71
CA TYR A 77 -11.75 15.71 -10.81
C TYR A 77 -13.23 15.61 -11.20
N LYS A 78 -13.57 14.67 -12.09
CA LYS A 78 -14.95 14.50 -12.55
C LYS A 78 -15.86 13.96 -11.45
N ILE A 79 -15.43 12.90 -10.75
CA ILE A 79 -16.32 12.14 -9.86
C ILE A 79 -16.00 12.29 -8.37
N VAL A 80 -14.80 12.70 -7.98
CA VAL A 80 -14.43 12.90 -6.56
C VAL A 80 -14.60 14.36 -6.15
N SER A 81 -13.75 15.26 -6.63
CA SER A 81 -13.79 16.70 -6.31
C SER A 81 -12.90 17.50 -7.27
N ASP A 82 -13.29 18.71 -7.59
CA ASP A 82 -12.56 19.71 -8.36
C ASP A 82 -11.56 20.54 -7.53
N ASP A 83 -11.60 20.46 -6.21
CA ASP A 83 -10.73 21.22 -5.30
C ASP A 83 -9.43 20.46 -4.98
N GLU A 84 -8.31 20.96 -5.52
CA GLU A 84 -6.98 20.39 -5.27
C GLU A 84 -6.59 20.41 -3.78
N ALA A 85 -6.98 21.44 -3.03
CA ALA A 85 -6.66 21.53 -1.61
C ALA A 85 -7.38 20.44 -0.81
N PHE A 86 -8.64 20.17 -1.14
CA PHE A 86 -9.40 19.05 -0.59
C PHE A 86 -8.78 17.70 -0.94
N LEU A 87 -8.37 17.49 -2.20
CA LEU A 87 -7.73 16.24 -2.63
C LEU A 87 -6.38 16.01 -1.93
N LEU A 88 -5.55 17.05 -1.80
CA LEU A 88 -4.31 16.97 -1.02
C LEU A 88 -4.58 16.74 0.47
N GLY A 89 -5.68 17.29 0.99
CA GLY A 89 -6.19 16.99 2.33
C GLY A 89 -6.48 15.50 2.51
N LEU A 90 -7.20 14.88 1.57
CA LEU A 90 -7.47 13.42 1.59
C LEU A 90 -6.18 12.59 1.57
N ALA A 91 -5.21 12.97 0.73
CA ALA A 91 -3.91 12.31 0.68
C ALA A 91 -3.16 12.40 2.02
N CYS A 92 -3.11 13.61 2.61
CA CYS A 92 -2.50 13.83 3.90
C CYS A 92 -3.19 12.98 4.98
N ALA A 93 -4.52 12.96 4.97
CA ALA A 93 -5.29 12.24 5.96
C ALA A 93 -5.03 10.74 5.90
N GLU A 94 -5.02 10.13 4.71
CA GLU A 94 -4.67 8.71 4.57
C GLU A 94 -3.27 8.40 5.11
N LEU A 95 -2.27 9.21 4.77
CA LEU A 95 -0.89 9.02 5.25
C LEU A 95 -0.78 9.21 6.77
N ALA A 96 -1.47 10.21 7.33
CA ALA A 96 -1.54 10.45 8.77
C ALA A 96 -2.21 9.29 9.50
N GLU A 97 -3.29 8.73 8.95
CA GLU A 97 -3.99 7.60 9.56
C GLU A 97 -3.16 6.31 9.52
N ASN A 98 -2.51 6.03 8.39
CA ASN A 98 -1.57 4.92 8.28
C ASN A 98 -0.44 5.04 9.33
N LEU A 99 0.08 6.25 9.54
CA LEU A 99 1.08 6.50 10.59
C LEU A 99 0.50 6.34 12.00
N ARG A 100 -0.74 6.80 12.24
CA ARG A 100 -1.44 6.65 13.53
C ARG A 100 -1.59 5.17 13.91
N LEU A 101 -1.94 4.31 12.95
CA LEU A 101 -2.03 2.87 13.16
C LEU A 101 -0.68 2.26 13.54
N VAL A 102 0.40 2.67 12.86
CA VAL A 102 1.77 2.24 13.22
C VAL A 102 2.14 2.75 14.61
N ALA A 103 1.86 4.01 14.93
CA ALA A 103 2.13 4.61 16.24
C ALA A 103 1.42 3.84 17.38
N LYS A 104 0.16 3.44 17.20
CA LYS A 104 -0.57 2.60 18.17
C LYS A 104 0.14 1.26 18.41
N SER A 105 0.64 0.61 17.37
CA SER A 105 1.44 -0.62 17.53
C SER A 105 2.78 -0.36 18.21
N VAL A 106 3.43 0.76 17.90
CA VAL A 106 4.68 1.18 18.56
C VAL A 106 4.45 1.43 20.05
N SER A 107 3.36 2.09 20.46
CA SER A 107 3.00 2.29 21.87
C SER A 107 2.97 0.96 22.65
N ARG A 108 2.35 -0.08 22.07
CA ARG A 108 2.31 -1.44 22.66
C ARG A 108 3.68 -2.12 22.78
N ILE A 109 4.65 -1.72 21.97
CA ILE A 109 6.05 -2.19 22.08
C ILE A 109 6.78 -1.37 23.14
N CYS A 110 6.53 -0.06 23.20
CA CYS A 110 7.10 0.84 24.18
C CYS A 110 6.74 0.41 25.62
N THR A 111 5.53 -0.09 25.88
CA THR A 111 5.15 -0.62 27.20
C THR A 111 5.93 -1.86 27.64
N LYS A 112 6.63 -2.55 26.73
CA LYS A 112 7.51 -3.70 27.02
C LYS A 112 8.96 -3.30 27.25
N CYS A 113 9.29 -2.02 27.12
CA CYS A 113 10.64 -1.51 27.31
C CYS A 113 10.97 -1.36 28.80
N GLU A 114 12.24 -1.48 29.14
CA GLU A 114 12.75 -1.23 30.50
C GLU A 114 13.02 0.28 30.71
N ASP A 115 13.28 1.02 29.62
CA ASP A 115 13.52 2.46 29.65
C ASP A 115 12.21 3.27 29.84
N PRO A 116 12.05 4.01 30.96
CA PRO A 116 10.86 4.82 31.24
C PRO A 116 10.65 5.97 30.24
N SER A 117 11.71 6.43 29.57
CA SER A 117 11.63 7.55 28.62
C SER A 117 10.74 7.22 27.42
N VAL A 118 10.60 5.93 27.09
CA VAL A 118 9.85 5.44 25.94
C VAL A 118 8.37 5.19 26.28
N TRP A 119 8.03 5.01 27.55
CA TRP A 119 6.65 4.73 27.99
C TRP A 119 5.69 5.89 27.75
N CYS A 120 6.21 7.13 27.77
CA CYS A 120 5.42 8.33 27.48
C CYS A 120 5.21 8.57 25.98
N PHE A 121 5.65 7.65 25.10
CA PHE A 121 5.62 7.81 23.65
C PHE A 121 4.25 8.26 23.13
N GLU A 122 3.17 7.57 23.50
CA GLU A 122 1.84 7.85 22.97
C GLU A 122 1.38 9.28 23.27
N ARG A 123 1.49 9.69 24.54
CA ARG A 123 1.18 11.05 24.97
C ARG A 123 2.02 12.10 24.26
N LEU A 124 3.34 11.88 24.16
CA LEU A 124 4.26 12.81 23.51
C LEU A 124 4.01 12.89 22.00
N PHE A 125 3.64 11.77 21.37
CA PHE A 125 3.34 11.71 19.95
C PHE A 125 2.06 12.46 19.61
N ASP A 126 1.00 12.31 20.42
CA ASP A 126 -0.24 13.07 20.26
C ASP A 126 -0.03 14.56 20.54
N GLU A 127 0.75 14.91 21.57
CA GLU A 127 1.11 16.31 21.83
C GLU A 127 1.90 16.91 20.66
N PHE A 128 2.84 16.17 20.07
CA PHE A 128 3.58 16.61 18.88
C PHE A 128 2.67 16.71 17.65
N ALA A 129 1.72 15.79 17.48
CA ALA A 129 0.73 15.85 16.41
C ALA A 129 -0.13 17.12 16.50
N ASN A 130 -0.54 17.52 17.71
CA ASN A 130 -1.39 18.68 17.91
C ASN A 130 -0.61 20.01 17.95
N SER A 131 0.51 20.06 18.67
CA SER A 131 1.27 21.30 18.91
C SER A 131 2.41 21.54 17.93
N GLY A 132 2.93 20.49 17.30
CA GLY A 132 4.15 20.55 16.48
C GLY A 132 5.45 20.73 17.27
N ARG A 133 5.40 20.80 18.61
CA ARG A 133 6.59 20.99 19.46
C ARG A 133 7.23 19.66 19.81
N ASP A 134 8.55 19.59 19.63
CA ASP A 134 9.37 18.44 20.01
C ASP A 134 10.41 18.86 21.07
N PRO A 135 10.00 19.07 22.33
CA PRO A 135 10.91 19.50 23.40
C PRO A 135 11.98 18.45 23.73
N HIS A 136 11.76 17.19 23.33
CA HIS A 136 12.65 16.07 23.64
C HIS A 136 13.55 15.67 22.48
N GLY A 137 13.47 16.33 21.32
CA GLY A 137 14.33 16.07 20.15
C GLY A 137 14.19 14.66 19.57
N TRP A 138 12.97 14.12 19.52
CA TRP A 138 12.68 12.79 18.97
C TRP A 138 12.79 12.79 17.46
N VAL A 139 12.44 13.90 16.80
CA VAL A 139 12.58 14.10 15.37
C VAL A 139 14.05 14.03 14.98
N LEU A 140 14.33 13.18 14.00
CA LEU A 140 15.67 12.97 13.45
C LEU A 140 15.95 13.97 12.34
N SER A 141 17.22 14.30 12.14
CA SER A 141 17.63 14.94 10.89
C SER A 141 17.44 14.00 9.70
N LEU A 142 17.34 14.56 8.50
CA LEU A 142 17.19 13.77 7.26
C LEU A 142 18.29 12.70 7.13
N LYS A 143 19.55 13.06 7.40
CA LYS A 143 20.71 12.15 7.29
C LYS A 143 20.64 11.00 8.30
N GLU A 144 20.24 11.29 9.53
CA GLU A 144 20.06 10.26 10.56
C GLU A 144 18.92 9.31 10.20
N MET A 145 17.82 9.85 9.68
CA MET A 145 16.68 9.06 9.24
C MET A 145 17.05 8.15 8.06
N GLU A 146 17.78 8.64 7.06
CA GLU A 146 18.28 7.83 5.94
C GLU A 146 19.17 6.67 6.42
N ALA A 147 20.08 6.93 7.38
CA ALA A 147 20.91 5.88 7.97
C ALA A 147 20.07 4.84 8.74
N ARG A 148 19.06 5.29 9.49
CA ARG A 148 18.13 4.40 10.20
C ARG A 148 17.28 3.57 9.27
N ILE A 149 16.81 4.13 8.16
CA ILE A 149 16.06 3.41 7.13
C ILE A 149 16.90 2.29 6.54
N LYS A 150 18.15 2.56 6.16
CA LYS A 150 19.06 1.50 5.70
C LYS A 150 19.25 0.39 6.73
N LYS A 151 19.26 0.74 8.02
CA LYS A 151 19.35 -0.25 9.11
C LYS A 151 18.06 -1.05 9.28
N MET A 152 16.89 -0.40 9.24
CA MET A 152 15.58 -1.05 9.27
C MET A 152 15.42 -2.01 8.10
N ASP A 153 15.77 -1.58 6.88
CA ASP A 153 15.67 -2.40 5.67
C ASP A 153 16.50 -3.69 5.76
N ARG A 154 17.73 -3.60 6.27
CA ARG A 154 18.56 -4.78 6.59
C ARG A 154 17.89 -5.69 7.62
N TYR A 155 17.31 -5.12 8.68
CA TYR A 155 16.61 -5.91 9.69
C TYR A 155 15.37 -6.61 9.13
N VAL A 156 14.57 -5.92 8.33
CA VAL A 156 13.40 -6.50 7.64
C VAL A 156 13.86 -7.64 6.74
N THR A 157 14.90 -7.43 5.93
CA THR A 157 15.45 -8.46 5.03
C THR A 157 15.91 -9.70 5.79
N VAL A 158 16.75 -9.54 6.81
CA VAL A 158 17.28 -10.68 7.61
C VAL A 158 16.19 -11.38 8.42
N THR A 159 15.17 -10.64 8.87
CA THR A 159 14.04 -11.24 9.60
C THR A 159 13.08 -11.98 8.65
N CYS A 160 12.93 -11.51 7.42
CA CYS A 160 12.20 -12.22 6.37
C CYS A 160 12.90 -13.52 5.95
N THR A 161 14.23 -13.49 5.78
CA THR A 161 14.99 -14.72 5.52
C THR A 161 14.88 -15.68 6.70
N LEU A 162 14.97 -15.19 7.94
CA LEU A 162 14.76 -16.02 9.13
C LEU A 162 13.40 -16.72 9.11
N TYR A 163 12.32 -16.02 8.75
CA TYR A 163 10.99 -16.61 8.66
C TYR A 163 10.96 -17.77 7.67
N ARG A 164 11.46 -17.55 6.44
CA ARG A 164 11.54 -18.57 5.40
C ARG A 164 12.38 -19.78 5.81
N GLU A 165 13.59 -19.55 6.34
CA GLU A 165 14.48 -20.63 6.76
C GLU A 165 13.88 -21.44 7.94
N MET A 166 13.08 -20.81 8.81
CA MET A 166 12.35 -21.50 9.88
C MET A 166 11.18 -22.35 9.34
N GLU A 167 10.49 -21.88 8.30
CA GLU A 167 9.44 -22.66 7.62
C GLU A 167 10.04 -23.87 6.89
N GLU A 168 11.13 -23.67 6.16
CA GLU A 168 11.87 -24.76 5.50
C GLU A 168 12.39 -25.80 6.50
N LEU A 169 12.91 -25.35 7.64
CA LEU A 169 13.32 -26.23 8.73
C LEU A 169 12.15 -27.06 9.27
N SER A 170 10.98 -26.44 9.48
CA SER A 170 9.77 -27.14 9.91
C SER A 170 9.32 -28.18 8.90
N VAL A 171 9.36 -27.86 7.60
CA VAL A 171 9.03 -28.80 6.52
C VAL A 171 10.00 -29.97 6.51
N MET A 172 11.32 -29.72 6.57
CA MET A 172 12.34 -30.78 6.60
C MET A 172 12.21 -31.69 7.81
N GLU A 173 11.98 -31.14 9.01
CA GLU A 173 11.76 -31.92 10.23
C GLU A 173 10.50 -32.80 10.14
N SER A 174 9.41 -32.25 9.60
CA SER A 174 8.18 -33.01 9.36
C SER A 174 8.37 -34.12 8.31
N GLY A 175 9.17 -33.86 7.27
CA GLY A 175 9.53 -34.81 6.23
C GLY A 175 10.36 -35.98 6.78
N LEU A 176 11.38 -35.69 7.58
CA LEU A 176 12.18 -36.70 8.25
C LEU A 176 11.32 -37.56 9.20
N SER A 177 10.41 -36.93 9.97
CA SER A 177 9.50 -37.66 10.86
C SER A 177 8.59 -38.63 10.11
N LYS A 178 8.17 -38.31 8.88
CA LYS A 178 7.38 -39.19 8.01
C LYS A 178 8.24 -40.30 7.39
N SER A 179 9.43 -39.97 6.89
CA SER A 179 10.41 -40.92 6.31
C SER A 179 10.79 -42.04 7.31
N LEU A 180 11.02 -41.67 8.57
CA LEU A 180 11.29 -42.63 9.66
C LEU A 180 10.13 -43.61 9.92
N LYS A 181 8.89 -43.21 9.65
CA LYS A 181 7.71 -44.08 9.78
C LYS A 181 7.53 -45.02 8.58
N CYS A 182 8.06 -44.67 7.41
CA CYS A 182 7.93 -45.44 6.17
C CYS A 182 9.07 -46.44 5.91
N LYS A 183 10.01 -46.65 6.86
CA LYS A 183 11.17 -47.54 6.72
C LYS A 183 12.01 -47.26 5.46
N GLU A 184 12.35 -45.99 5.22
CA GLU A 184 13.34 -45.60 4.20
C GLU A 184 14.76 -46.05 4.58
N ASN A 185 15.67 -46.11 3.59
CA ASN A 185 17.05 -46.55 3.74
C ASN A 185 17.84 -45.75 4.81
N GLU A 186 18.68 -46.42 5.61
CA GLU A 186 19.47 -45.76 6.67
C GLU A 186 20.43 -44.68 6.15
N SER A 187 20.97 -44.85 4.94
CA SER A 187 21.86 -43.87 4.31
C SER A 187 21.14 -42.56 3.96
N SER A 188 19.91 -42.63 3.45
CA SER A 188 19.12 -41.43 3.14
C SER A 188 18.71 -40.72 4.43
N VAL A 189 18.35 -41.44 5.49
CA VAL A 189 17.99 -40.84 6.79
C VAL A 189 19.15 -40.02 7.37
N SER A 190 20.39 -40.53 7.31
CA SER A 190 21.60 -39.83 7.81
C SER A 190 21.87 -38.52 7.05
N GLU A 191 21.74 -38.53 5.72
CA GLU A 191 21.89 -37.31 4.90
C GLU A 191 20.83 -36.25 5.22
N HIS A 192 19.57 -36.66 5.42
CA HIS A 192 18.49 -35.75 5.81
C HIS A 192 18.72 -35.16 7.20
N GLN A 193 19.24 -35.94 8.15
CA GLN A 193 19.62 -35.45 9.49
C GLN A 193 20.74 -34.41 9.42
N GLN A 194 21.76 -34.63 8.58
CA GLN A 194 22.85 -33.67 8.39
C GLN A 194 22.35 -32.34 7.80
N LYS A 195 21.43 -32.39 6.83
CA LYS A 195 20.80 -31.18 6.26
C LYS A 195 20.02 -30.40 7.31
N ILE A 196 19.23 -31.07 8.15
CA ILE A 196 18.49 -30.43 9.25
C ILE A 196 19.45 -29.79 10.27
N PHE A 197 20.58 -30.43 10.57
CA PHE A 197 21.59 -29.84 11.46
C PHE A 197 22.15 -28.52 10.90
N TRP A 198 22.53 -28.50 9.62
CA TRP A 198 22.99 -27.27 8.96
C TRP A 198 21.91 -26.19 8.95
N GLN A 199 20.66 -26.55 8.65
CA GLN A 199 19.54 -25.61 8.68
C GLN A 199 19.32 -25.02 10.08
N ARG A 200 19.42 -25.84 11.13
CA ARG A 200 19.30 -25.36 12.52
C ARG A 200 20.38 -24.32 12.86
N GLN A 201 21.59 -24.54 12.35
CA GLN A 201 22.70 -23.60 12.55
C GLN A 201 22.48 -22.29 11.79
N GLU A 202 21.97 -22.35 10.57
CA GLU A 202 21.60 -21.16 9.79
C GLU A 202 20.49 -20.35 10.48
N VAL A 203 19.43 -21.01 10.96
CA VAL A 203 18.37 -20.35 11.73
C VAL A 203 18.93 -19.69 12.99
N LYS A 204 19.87 -20.33 13.69
CA LYS A 204 20.52 -19.74 14.86
C LYS A 204 21.33 -18.48 14.49
N TYR A 205 22.11 -18.56 13.42
CA TYR A 205 22.87 -17.42 12.90
C TYR A 205 21.95 -16.25 12.49
N LEU A 206 20.84 -16.54 11.81
CA LEU A 206 19.85 -15.54 11.42
C LEU A 206 19.14 -14.91 12.64
N LYS A 207 18.86 -15.68 13.70
CA LYS A 207 18.34 -15.13 14.97
C LYS A 207 19.28 -14.12 15.60
N GLU A 208 20.59 -14.36 15.55
CA GLU A 208 21.61 -13.44 16.08
C GLU A 208 21.71 -12.12 15.31
N ARG A 209 21.52 -12.17 13.99
CA ARG A 209 21.63 -10.97 13.13
C ARG A 209 20.32 -10.19 13.00
N SER A 210 19.18 -10.87 13.10
CA SER A 210 17.84 -10.29 12.97
C SER A 210 17.40 -9.46 14.18
N ILE A 211 16.14 -9.03 14.16
CA ILE A 211 15.47 -8.34 15.26
C ILE A 211 15.27 -9.27 16.47
N TRP A 212 15.25 -10.59 16.26
CA TRP A 212 14.94 -11.60 17.30
C TRP A 212 15.78 -11.44 18.57
N ASN A 213 17.09 -11.19 18.43
CA ASN A 213 18.03 -11.02 19.54
C ASN A 213 18.29 -9.55 19.91
N ARG A 214 17.42 -8.62 19.53
CA ARG A 214 17.50 -7.21 19.96
C ARG A 214 16.67 -6.99 21.21
N SER A 215 17.06 -6.01 22.03
CA SER A 215 16.26 -5.57 23.17
C SER A 215 15.06 -4.74 22.72
N PHE A 216 13.99 -4.76 23.51
CA PHE A 216 12.83 -3.91 23.26
C PHE A 216 13.20 -2.43 23.21
N ASP A 217 14.05 -1.94 24.13
CA ASP A 217 14.44 -0.52 24.18
C ASP A 217 15.06 -0.03 22.86
N ALA A 218 15.99 -0.82 22.30
CA ALA A 218 16.70 -0.45 21.09
C ALA A 218 15.76 -0.40 19.88
N VAL A 219 14.83 -1.34 19.80
CA VAL A 219 13.84 -1.42 18.72
C VAL A 219 12.78 -0.34 18.87
N ALA A 220 12.23 -0.15 20.07
CA ALA A 220 11.20 0.83 20.35
C ALA A 220 11.71 2.25 20.12
N SER A 221 12.91 2.60 20.61
CA SER A 221 13.55 3.89 20.34
C SER A 221 13.76 4.13 18.84
N MET A 222 14.07 3.07 18.08
CA MET A 222 14.23 3.17 16.63
C MET A 222 12.90 3.44 15.91
N LEU A 223 11.86 2.69 16.26
CA LEU A 223 10.51 2.84 15.68
C LEU A 223 9.89 4.19 16.06
N ALA A 224 9.97 4.56 17.34
CA ALA A 224 9.33 5.75 17.86
C ALA A 224 9.90 7.03 17.25
N ARG A 225 11.23 7.19 17.23
CA ARG A 225 11.87 8.36 16.58
C ARG A 225 11.58 8.43 15.08
N SER A 226 11.49 7.27 14.41
CA SER A 226 11.11 7.22 12.99
C SER A 226 9.66 7.64 12.78
N THR A 227 8.75 7.26 13.68
CA THR A 227 7.34 7.66 13.66
C THR A 227 7.19 9.18 13.82
N PHE A 228 7.89 9.79 14.78
CA PHE A 228 7.97 11.25 14.93
C PHE A 228 8.48 11.94 13.67
N THR A 229 9.57 11.43 13.10
CA THR A 229 10.20 12.01 11.92
C THR A 229 9.31 11.93 10.69
N ILE A 230 8.57 10.82 10.51
CA ILE A 230 7.58 10.69 9.43
C ILE A 230 6.43 11.67 9.65
N LEU A 231 5.92 11.83 10.88
CA LEU A 231 4.86 12.81 11.15
C LEU A 231 5.32 14.25 10.86
N ALA A 232 6.53 14.60 11.27
CA ALA A 232 7.15 15.89 10.96
C ALA A 232 7.23 16.11 9.45
N ARG A 233 7.62 15.07 8.69
CA ARG A 233 7.71 15.11 7.24
C ARG A 233 6.34 15.23 6.56
N ILE A 234 5.30 14.53 7.05
CA ILE A 234 3.91 14.70 6.58
C ILE A 234 3.50 16.15 6.73
N LYS A 235 3.62 16.70 7.95
CA LYS A 235 3.29 18.11 8.23
C LYS A 235 4.02 19.08 7.32
N LEU A 236 5.32 18.87 7.10
CA LEU A 236 6.14 19.69 6.22
C LEU A 236 5.68 19.64 4.75
N VAL A 237 5.43 18.43 4.23
CA VAL A 237 5.07 18.21 2.82
C VAL A 237 3.69 18.79 2.48
N PHE A 238 2.74 18.73 3.42
CA PHE A 238 1.38 19.23 3.24
C PHE A 238 1.16 20.64 3.81
N GLY A 239 2.21 21.28 4.34
CA GLY A 239 2.14 22.66 4.85
C GLY A 239 1.28 22.83 6.13
N ILE A 240 1.19 21.79 6.96
CA ILE A 240 0.34 21.76 8.16
C ILE A 240 1.14 22.17 9.41
N GLY A 241 0.77 23.31 10.00
CA GLY A 241 1.40 23.83 11.21
C GLY A 241 2.65 24.68 10.91
N GLY A 242 2.99 25.58 11.85
CA GLY A 242 4.09 26.54 11.73
C GLY A 242 5.49 25.92 11.55
N PRO A 243 6.57 26.73 11.54
CA PRO A 243 7.89 26.31 11.06
C PRO A 243 8.36 25.02 11.76
N CYS A 244 8.44 23.94 10.98
CA CYS A 244 9.06 22.68 11.41
C CYS A 244 10.52 22.96 11.82
N PRO A 245 11.11 22.23 12.78
CA PRO A 245 12.51 22.41 13.12
C PRO A 245 13.38 22.33 11.85
N GLN A 246 14.35 23.25 11.76
CA GLN A 246 15.24 23.49 10.61
C GLN A 246 16.04 22.23 10.16
N SER A 247 15.94 21.11 10.89
CA SER A 247 16.66 19.85 10.68
C SER A 247 16.16 19.01 9.48
N LEU A 248 14.97 19.28 8.95
CA LEU A 248 14.41 18.60 7.76
C LEU A 248 14.49 19.43 6.47
N THR A 249 14.85 20.70 6.57
CA THR A 249 15.03 21.59 5.41
C THR A 249 16.32 21.22 4.67
N ARG A 250 16.18 20.61 3.50
CA ARG A 250 17.24 20.59 2.50
C ARG A 250 17.49 22.03 2.09
N SER A 251 18.68 22.55 2.43
CA SER A 251 19.24 23.79 1.88
C SER A 251 19.00 23.83 0.37
N LEU A 252 18.08 24.70 -0.07
CA LEU A 252 17.95 25.13 -1.46
C LEU A 252 18.80 26.38 -1.72
N SER A 253 19.93 26.55 -1.04
CA SER A 253 20.82 27.70 -1.23
C SER A 253 22.27 27.34 -0.92
N ALA A 254 22.90 26.55 -1.79
CA ALA A 254 24.36 26.37 -1.76
C ALA A 254 24.88 25.97 -3.14
N SER A 255 24.71 26.84 -4.14
CA SER A 255 25.56 26.88 -5.34
C SER A 255 25.35 28.22 -6.07
N ALA A 256 26.11 29.23 -5.66
CA ALA A 256 26.64 30.32 -6.49
C ALA A 256 27.13 31.44 -5.56
N ALA A 257 28.39 31.36 -5.14
CA ALA A 257 29.11 32.51 -4.62
C ALA A 257 30.12 32.95 -5.67
N VAL A 258 29.83 34.03 -6.40
CA VAL A 258 30.84 34.88 -7.04
C VAL A 258 30.34 36.34 -7.02
N HIS A 259 30.95 37.11 -6.11
CA HIS A 259 31.11 38.57 -5.99
C HIS A 259 29.95 39.61 -6.08
N PRO A 260 30.08 40.74 -5.34
CA PRO A 260 29.07 41.78 -5.22
C PRO A 260 29.23 42.83 -6.33
N ASP A 261 28.12 43.37 -6.81
CA ASP A 261 27.85 44.81 -6.80
C ASP A 261 26.58 45.11 -7.61
N HIS A 262 25.87 46.13 -7.15
CA HIS A 262 24.71 46.78 -7.76
C HIS A 262 23.36 46.04 -7.72
N ILE A 263 22.57 46.47 -6.72
CA ILE A 263 21.11 46.50 -6.76
C ILE A 263 20.67 47.33 -7.99
N PRO A 264 19.78 46.77 -8.83
CA PRO A 264 18.46 47.36 -8.93
C PRO A 264 17.36 46.33 -8.68
N SER A 265 16.41 46.74 -7.86
CA SER A 265 15.26 46.01 -7.36
C SER A 265 14.34 45.46 -8.46
N SER A 266 14.41 44.15 -8.73
CA SER A 266 13.24 43.33 -9.07
C SER A 266 13.58 41.85 -8.90
N CYS A 267 13.18 41.27 -7.77
CA CYS A 267 12.91 39.83 -7.56
C CYS A 267 12.62 39.63 -6.07
N LEU A 268 11.48 40.16 -5.62
CA LEU A 268 10.91 39.77 -4.34
C LEU A 268 10.40 38.33 -4.48
N PHE A 269 11.13 37.41 -3.84
CA PHE A 269 10.63 36.10 -3.44
C PHE A 269 9.24 36.29 -2.80
N VAL A 270 8.20 35.81 -3.48
CA VAL A 270 6.84 35.74 -2.94
C VAL A 270 6.81 34.67 -1.87
N SER A 271 7.20 35.08 -0.66
CA SER A 271 6.85 34.38 0.56
C SER A 271 5.51 34.94 1.05
N GLY A 272 4.52 34.08 1.18
CA GLY A 272 3.33 34.33 1.99
C GLY A 272 2.22 35.16 1.34
N GLN A 273 1.45 34.56 0.45
CA GLN A 273 0.00 34.76 0.52
C GLN A 273 -0.57 33.69 1.45
N SER A 274 -0.75 34.11 2.69
CA SER A 274 -1.70 33.51 3.62
C SER A 274 -3.04 33.37 2.89
N MET A 275 -3.43 32.13 2.60
CA MET A 275 -4.80 31.79 2.26
C MET A 275 -5.67 32.34 3.38
N LYS A 276 -6.40 33.43 3.11
CA LYS A 276 -7.54 33.82 3.92
C LYS A 276 -8.57 32.71 3.72
N SER A 277 -8.54 31.74 4.61
CA SER A 277 -9.73 30.95 4.94
C SER A 277 -10.88 31.93 5.12
N SER A 278 -11.98 31.67 4.43
CA SER A 278 -13.24 32.36 4.60
C SER A 278 -13.58 32.43 6.09
N ARG A 279 -13.48 33.63 6.67
CA ARG A 279 -13.93 33.95 8.03
C ARG A 279 -15.45 33.81 8.11
N LEU A 280 -15.92 32.59 8.29
CA LEU A 280 -17.22 32.21 8.83
C LEU A 280 -17.11 30.70 9.01
N GLU A 281 -16.84 30.27 10.25
CA GLU A 281 -16.89 28.89 10.83
C GLU A 281 -15.71 28.57 11.80
N GLU A 282 -14.72 29.46 11.98
CA GLU A 282 -13.51 29.23 12.81
C GLU A 282 -13.71 29.03 14.34
N LYS A 283 -14.94 28.97 14.87
CA LYS A 283 -15.16 28.83 16.34
C LYS A 283 -15.46 27.41 16.84
N LYS A 284 -15.65 26.41 15.97
CA LYS A 284 -15.92 25.02 16.39
C LYS A 284 -14.74 24.04 16.17
N ASP A 285 -13.81 24.36 15.27
CA ASP A 285 -12.78 23.42 14.82
C ASP A 285 -11.50 23.38 15.68
N LEU A 286 -11.38 24.23 16.71
CA LEU A 286 -10.20 24.23 17.60
C LEU A 286 -10.20 23.09 18.64
N ALA A 287 -11.25 22.27 18.70
CA ALA A 287 -11.39 21.22 19.72
C ALA A 287 -10.94 19.82 19.25
N ASP A 288 -10.81 19.57 17.94
CA ASP A 288 -10.38 18.27 17.42
C ASP A 288 -8.87 18.24 17.18
N GLY A 289 -8.19 17.23 17.72
CA GLY A 289 -6.76 17.03 17.49
C GLY A 289 -6.43 16.69 16.03
N PHE A 290 -5.17 16.83 15.62
CA PHE A 290 -4.68 16.60 14.25
C PHE A 290 -5.18 15.26 13.68
N PHE A 291 -5.03 14.18 14.44
CA PHE A 291 -5.47 12.86 14.00
C PHE A 291 -6.99 12.72 13.92
N GLU A 292 -7.73 13.43 14.77
CA GLU A 292 -9.19 13.38 14.77
C GLU A 292 -9.76 14.11 13.55
N SER A 293 -9.22 15.28 13.21
CA SER A 293 -9.59 16.01 11.99
C SER A 293 -9.29 15.19 10.72
N ASN A 294 -8.11 14.56 10.63
CA ASN A 294 -7.77 13.68 9.52
C ASN A 294 -8.68 12.42 9.49
N SER A 295 -9.01 11.85 10.65
CA SER A 295 -9.91 10.70 10.73
C SER A 295 -11.33 11.04 10.30
N LYS A 296 -11.80 12.28 10.48
CA LYS A 296 -13.08 12.76 9.96
C LYS A 296 -13.03 12.93 8.44
N LEU A 297 -11.93 13.45 7.91
CA LEU A 297 -11.76 13.68 6.47
C LEU A 297 -11.73 12.39 5.64
N ILE A 298 -11.15 11.31 6.17
CA ILE A 298 -11.11 10.00 5.48
C ILE A 298 -12.48 9.33 5.44
N LYS A 299 -13.40 9.70 6.33
CA LYS A 299 -14.73 9.11 6.31
C LYS A 299 -15.48 9.61 5.07
N PRO A 300 -15.87 8.69 4.17
CA PRO A 300 -16.51 9.09 2.93
C PRO A 300 -17.91 9.67 3.21
N PRO A 301 -18.32 10.74 2.51
CA PRO A 301 -19.70 11.22 2.54
C PRO A 301 -20.69 10.15 2.05
N GLU A 302 -21.93 10.17 2.55
CA GLU A 302 -22.96 9.17 2.19
C GLU A 302 -23.29 9.12 0.68
N THR A 303 -22.97 10.19 -0.04
CA THR A 303 -23.15 10.30 -1.50
C THR A 303 -22.09 9.57 -2.31
N THR A 304 -21.09 8.96 -1.68
CA THR A 304 -19.96 8.29 -2.35
C THR A 304 -20.10 6.77 -2.38
N LEU A 305 -19.38 6.14 -3.30
CA LEU A 305 -19.35 4.69 -3.44
C LEU A 305 -18.70 3.98 -2.24
N GLY A 306 -17.75 4.61 -1.56
CA GLY A 306 -17.11 4.08 -0.36
C GLY A 306 -18.09 3.98 0.80
N ALA A 307 -18.90 5.02 1.04
CA ALA A 307 -19.95 4.98 2.06
C ALA A 307 -21.04 3.95 1.74
N ALA A 308 -21.39 3.79 0.46
CA ALA A 308 -22.35 2.78 0.01
C ALA A 308 -21.77 1.36 -0.06
N ALA A 309 -20.48 1.15 0.23
CA ALA A 309 -19.75 -0.11 0.06
C ALA A 309 -19.81 -0.70 -1.37
N LEU A 310 -19.93 0.16 -2.39
CA LEU A 310 -20.06 -0.23 -3.80
C LEU A 310 -18.75 -0.08 -4.60
N ALA A 311 -17.73 0.59 -4.05
CA ALA A 311 -16.51 0.93 -4.79
C ALA A 311 -15.83 -0.28 -5.46
N LEU A 312 -15.64 -1.38 -4.72
CA LEU A 312 -15.00 -2.60 -5.26
C LEU A 312 -15.89 -3.31 -6.29
N HIS A 313 -17.19 -3.35 -6.03
CA HIS A 313 -18.16 -3.93 -6.94
C HIS A 313 -18.19 -3.17 -8.29
N TYR A 314 -18.16 -1.84 -8.23
CA TYR A 314 -18.17 -0.98 -9.41
C TYR A 314 -16.84 -1.04 -10.16
N ALA A 315 -15.72 -1.17 -9.46
CA ALA A 315 -14.42 -1.39 -10.09
C ALA A 315 -14.44 -2.66 -10.96
N ASN A 316 -14.94 -3.78 -10.42
CA ASN A 316 -15.07 -5.02 -11.17
C ASN A 316 -16.01 -4.86 -12.37
N LEU A 317 -17.15 -4.19 -12.18
CA LEU A 317 -18.11 -3.93 -13.26
C LEU A 317 -17.48 -3.12 -14.41
N ILE A 318 -16.76 -2.03 -14.09
CA ILE A 318 -16.07 -1.18 -15.07
C ILE A 318 -15.02 -1.97 -15.85
N ILE A 319 -14.21 -2.80 -15.15
CA ILE A 319 -13.19 -3.63 -15.80
C ILE A 319 -13.82 -4.67 -16.74
N VAL A 320 -14.95 -5.27 -16.35
CA VAL A 320 -15.69 -6.19 -17.23
C VAL A 320 -16.21 -5.45 -18.47
N MET A 321 -16.84 -4.29 -18.28
CA MET A 321 -17.33 -3.47 -19.40
C MET A 321 -16.19 -3.04 -20.34
N GLU A 322 -15.04 -2.64 -19.81
CA GLU A 322 -13.87 -2.31 -20.62
C GLU A 322 -13.42 -3.49 -21.51
N LYS A 323 -13.34 -4.70 -20.94
CA LYS A 323 -12.99 -5.90 -21.71
C LYS A 323 -14.01 -6.16 -22.82
N MET A 324 -15.30 -6.00 -22.52
CA MET A 324 -16.38 -6.19 -23.50
C MET A 324 -16.36 -5.13 -24.61
N ILE A 325 -15.98 -3.89 -24.29
CA ILE A 325 -15.87 -2.78 -25.26
C ILE A 325 -14.64 -2.94 -26.16
N LYS A 326 -13.53 -3.48 -25.63
CA LYS A 326 -12.31 -3.77 -26.42
C LYS A 326 -12.48 -4.92 -27.40
N SER A 327 -13.27 -5.94 -27.03
CA SER A 327 -13.49 -7.13 -27.86
C SER A 327 -14.99 -7.51 -27.92
N PRO A 328 -15.83 -6.68 -28.52
CA PRO A 328 -17.29 -6.89 -28.56
C PRO A 328 -17.69 -8.16 -29.35
N GLN A 329 -16.90 -8.56 -30.35
CA GLN A 329 -17.12 -9.82 -31.08
C GLN A 329 -16.94 -11.09 -30.23
N LEU A 330 -16.23 -11.02 -29.10
CA LEU A 330 -16.03 -12.16 -28.18
C LEU A 330 -17.11 -12.23 -27.11
N VAL A 331 -18.06 -11.28 -27.10
CA VAL A 331 -19.11 -11.23 -26.09
C VAL A 331 -20.28 -12.12 -26.48
N GLY A 332 -20.26 -13.36 -25.95
CA GLY A 332 -21.39 -14.29 -25.99
C GLY A 332 -22.59 -13.83 -25.16
N VAL A 333 -23.73 -14.49 -25.33
CA VAL A 333 -24.98 -14.19 -24.59
C VAL A 333 -24.77 -14.36 -23.09
N ASP A 334 -24.12 -15.44 -22.66
CA ASP A 334 -23.83 -15.72 -21.24
C ASP A 334 -23.08 -14.58 -20.57
N ALA A 335 -22.05 -14.03 -21.22
CA ALA A 335 -21.28 -12.91 -20.69
C ALA A 335 -22.11 -11.62 -20.53
N ARG A 336 -23.18 -11.44 -21.33
CA ARG A 336 -24.11 -10.30 -21.21
C ARG A 336 -25.07 -10.51 -20.04
N ASP A 337 -25.55 -11.73 -19.88
CA ASP A 337 -26.44 -12.10 -18.78
C ASP A 337 -25.69 -11.99 -17.45
N ASP A 338 -24.43 -12.43 -17.40
CA ASP A 338 -23.54 -12.25 -16.25
C ASP A 338 -23.32 -10.77 -15.94
N LEU A 339 -23.03 -9.93 -16.95
CA LEU A 339 -22.90 -8.48 -16.77
C LEU A 339 -24.20 -7.90 -16.18
N TYR A 340 -25.35 -8.25 -16.74
CA TYR A 340 -26.64 -7.77 -16.27
C TYR A 340 -26.97 -8.25 -14.86
N ALA A 341 -26.57 -9.48 -14.50
CA ALA A 341 -26.68 -10.06 -13.15
C ALA A 341 -25.80 -9.32 -12.13
N MET A 342 -24.63 -8.83 -12.55
CA MET A 342 -23.77 -7.99 -11.73
C MET A 342 -24.33 -6.58 -11.49
N LEU A 343 -25.26 -6.06 -12.29
CA LEU A 343 -25.72 -4.67 -12.13
C LEU A 343 -26.51 -4.45 -10.82
N PRO A 344 -26.25 -3.39 -10.05
CA PRO A 344 -27.13 -2.95 -8.99
C PRO A 344 -28.53 -2.56 -9.48
N SER A 345 -29.53 -2.61 -8.59
CA SER A 345 -30.91 -2.23 -8.90
C SER A 345 -31.04 -0.78 -9.38
N SER A 346 -30.23 0.14 -8.84
CA SER A 346 -30.14 1.54 -9.26
C SER A 346 -29.75 1.64 -10.74
N ILE A 347 -28.64 1.03 -11.14
CA ILE A 347 -28.17 1.03 -12.53
C ILE A 347 -29.18 0.34 -13.45
N ARG A 348 -29.77 -0.80 -13.05
CA ARG A 348 -30.82 -1.45 -13.86
C ARG A 348 -32.04 -0.54 -14.07
N SER A 349 -32.43 0.24 -13.06
CA SER A 349 -33.53 1.19 -13.17
C SER A 349 -33.20 2.34 -14.13
N LEU A 350 -31.99 2.91 -14.02
CA LEU A 350 -31.50 3.98 -14.87
C LEU A 350 -31.36 3.52 -16.34
N LEU A 351 -30.82 2.31 -16.54
CA LEU A 351 -30.69 1.69 -17.85
C LEU A 351 -32.06 1.45 -18.50
N ARG A 352 -33.04 0.90 -17.76
CA ARG A 352 -34.40 0.71 -18.28
C ARG A 352 -35.05 2.03 -18.68
N ALA A 353 -34.89 3.09 -17.88
CA ALA A 353 -35.41 4.41 -18.20
C ALA A 353 -34.82 4.96 -19.51
N ARG A 354 -33.49 4.81 -19.70
CA ARG A 354 -32.78 5.25 -20.90
C ARG A 354 -33.15 4.43 -22.15
N LEU A 355 -33.38 3.12 -22.00
CA LEU A 355 -33.66 2.22 -23.12
C LEU A 355 -35.14 2.16 -23.55
N LYS A 356 -36.08 2.64 -22.72
CA LYS A 356 -37.53 2.57 -22.97
C LYS A 356 -37.97 3.24 -24.28
N GLY A 357 -37.17 4.17 -24.83
CA GLY A 357 -37.41 4.82 -26.12
C GLY A 357 -36.59 4.29 -27.31
N SER A 358 -35.56 3.47 -27.07
CA SER A 358 -34.59 3.04 -28.10
C SER A 358 -34.82 1.62 -28.65
N ALA A 359 -35.78 0.89 -28.10
CA ALA A 359 -36.05 -0.50 -28.45
C ALA A 359 -36.57 -0.70 -29.89
N GLY A 360 -37.05 0.36 -30.56
CA GLY A 360 -37.61 0.30 -31.91
C GLY A 360 -36.68 0.71 -33.06
N PHE A 361 -35.51 1.28 -32.78
CA PHE A 361 -34.63 1.77 -33.85
C PHE A 361 -33.63 0.71 -34.31
N PRO A 362 -33.42 0.52 -35.63
CA PRO A 362 -32.40 -0.37 -36.16
C PRO A 362 -31.00 0.21 -35.87
N ALA A 363 -30.07 -0.64 -35.46
CA ALA A 363 -28.69 -0.24 -35.17
C ALA A 363 -27.85 -0.49 -36.42
N SER A 364 -28.20 0.17 -37.52
CA SER A 364 -27.55 -0.07 -38.82
C SER A 364 -26.54 1.02 -39.20
N ASP A 365 -26.50 2.13 -38.46
CA ASP A 365 -25.68 3.29 -38.82
C ASP A 365 -24.22 3.10 -38.36
N PRO A 366 -23.27 2.95 -39.31
CA PRO A 366 -21.86 2.80 -39.01
C PRO A 366 -21.22 4.06 -38.44
N VAL A 367 -21.74 5.26 -38.77
CA VAL A 367 -21.20 6.53 -38.28
C VAL A 367 -21.50 6.65 -36.78
N LEU A 368 -22.76 6.47 -36.41
CA LEU A 368 -23.18 6.46 -35.01
C LEU A 368 -22.48 5.35 -34.21
N ALA A 369 -22.21 4.19 -34.81
CA ALA A 369 -21.42 3.13 -34.16
C ALA A 369 -19.97 3.57 -33.88
N GLY A 370 -19.36 4.34 -34.79
CA GLY A 370 -18.06 4.98 -34.60
C GLY A 370 -18.08 6.00 -33.45
N GLU A 371 -19.05 6.89 -33.44
CA GLU A 371 -19.23 7.91 -32.38
C GLU A 371 -19.40 7.26 -31.00
N TRP A 372 -20.17 6.17 -30.91
CA TRP A 372 -20.29 5.39 -29.68
C TRP A 372 -18.96 4.79 -29.25
N ARG A 373 -18.18 4.18 -30.16
CA ARG A 373 -16.85 3.64 -29.79
C ARG A 373 -15.93 4.71 -29.24
N GLU A 374 -15.92 5.89 -29.85
CA GLU A 374 -15.13 7.02 -29.37
C GLU A 374 -15.61 7.53 -28.02
N ALA A 375 -16.94 7.66 -27.82
CA ALA A 375 -17.52 8.07 -26.55
C ALA A 375 -17.19 7.08 -25.43
N LEU A 376 -17.35 5.77 -25.67
CA LEU A 376 -16.99 4.72 -24.72
C LEU A 376 -15.50 4.74 -24.39
N GLY A 377 -14.64 4.92 -25.41
CA GLY A 377 -13.20 5.08 -25.24
C GLY A 377 -12.85 6.28 -24.36
N ARG A 378 -13.50 7.43 -24.56
CA ARG A 378 -13.31 8.63 -23.75
C ARG A 378 -13.74 8.42 -22.30
N ILE A 379 -14.90 7.81 -22.06
CA ILE A 379 -15.38 7.53 -20.69
C ILE A 379 -14.43 6.57 -19.97
N LEU A 380 -14.05 5.46 -20.62
CA LEU A 380 -13.11 4.51 -20.05
C LEU A 380 -11.72 5.10 -19.84
N GLY A 381 -11.28 6.02 -20.71
CA GLY A 381 -9.99 6.68 -20.61
C GLY A 381 -9.74 7.32 -19.24
N TRP A 382 -10.77 7.94 -18.65
CA TRP A 382 -10.68 8.52 -17.31
C TRP A 382 -11.24 7.62 -16.20
N LEU A 383 -12.20 6.72 -16.49
CA LEU A 383 -12.86 5.90 -15.45
C LEU A 383 -12.11 4.59 -15.14
N SER A 384 -11.56 3.92 -16.15
CA SER A 384 -10.84 2.66 -15.98
C SER A 384 -9.62 2.76 -15.06
N PRO A 385 -8.77 3.81 -15.12
CA PRO A 385 -7.65 3.93 -14.19
C PRO A 385 -8.08 3.89 -12.71
N LEU A 386 -9.19 4.54 -12.35
CA LEU A 386 -9.71 4.53 -10.97
C LEU A 386 -10.20 3.14 -10.56
N ALA A 387 -10.83 2.41 -11.48
CA ALA A 387 -11.28 1.04 -11.25
C ALA A 387 -10.10 0.09 -11.00
N TYR A 388 -9.07 0.14 -11.84
CA TYR A 388 -7.85 -0.66 -11.64
C TYR A 388 -7.13 -0.28 -10.35
N ASN A 389 -7.03 1.01 -10.03
CA ASN A 389 -6.47 1.49 -8.78
C ASN A 389 -7.24 0.96 -7.56
N MET A 390 -8.57 0.86 -7.63
CA MET A 390 -9.39 0.28 -6.55
C MET A 390 -9.06 -1.21 -6.32
N ILE A 391 -8.96 -2.01 -7.38
CA ILE A 391 -8.58 -3.44 -7.26
C ILE A 391 -7.19 -3.57 -6.65
N LYS A 392 -6.25 -2.77 -7.15
CA LYS A 392 -4.87 -2.76 -6.72
C LYS A 392 -4.74 -2.35 -5.25
N TRP A 393 -5.36 -1.24 -4.87
CA TRP A 393 -5.41 -0.75 -3.49
C TRP A 393 -6.00 -1.80 -2.53
N GLN A 394 -7.05 -2.51 -2.94
CA GLN A 394 -7.66 -3.57 -2.14
C GLN A 394 -6.74 -4.79 -1.99
N SER A 395 -6.09 -5.22 -3.08
CA SER A 395 -5.22 -6.41 -3.06
C SER A 395 -4.05 -6.28 -2.10
N GLU A 396 -3.43 -5.08 -2.04
CA GLU A 396 -2.26 -4.80 -1.20
C GLU A 396 -2.59 -4.75 0.30
N ARG A 397 -3.87 -4.60 0.65
CA ARG A 397 -4.37 -4.56 2.04
C ARG A 397 -5.04 -5.86 2.48
N SER A 398 -5.15 -6.85 1.58
CA SER A 398 -5.62 -8.20 1.91
C SER A 398 -4.72 -8.86 2.96
N PHE A 399 -5.31 -9.62 3.89
CA PHE A 399 -4.62 -10.26 5.02
C PHE A 399 -3.40 -11.09 4.59
N GLU A 400 -3.47 -11.74 3.44
CA GLU A 400 -2.37 -12.53 2.86
C GLU A 400 -1.17 -11.68 2.42
N GLN A 401 -1.41 -10.41 2.05
CA GLN A 401 -0.38 -9.47 1.58
C GLN A 401 0.06 -8.46 2.66
N GLN A 402 -0.58 -8.42 3.83
CA GLN A 402 -0.18 -7.53 4.94
C GLN A 402 1.25 -7.78 5.46
N ASN A 403 1.79 -8.98 5.21
CA ASN A 403 3.17 -9.35 5.54
C ASN A 403 4.19 -8.93 4.47
N LEU A 404 3.72 -8.42 3.32
CA LEU A 404 4.55 -7.95 2.21
C LEU A 404 4.48 -6.42 2.13
N VAL A 405 5.59 -5.81 1.69
CA VAL A 405 5.67 -4.36 1.44
C VAL A 405 4.55 -3.98 0.46
N PRO A 406 3.73 -2.94 0.72
CA PRO A 406 2.81 -2.41 -0.28
C PRO A 406 3.63 -2.08 -1.52
N ARG A 407 3.33 -2.73 -2.65
CA ARG A 407 4.17 -2.57 -3.85
C ARG A 407 3.91 -1.24 -4.51
N THR A 408 2.76 -0.60 -4.24
CA THR A 408 2.35 0.61 -4.93
C THR A 408 1.83 1.69 -3.99
N ASN A 409 2.16 2.95 -4.33
CA ASN A 409 1.76 4.14 -3.60
C ASN A 409 0.37 4.64 -4.01
N VAL A 410 -0.57 3.74 -4.34
CA VAL A 410 -1.92 4.15 -4.73
C VAL A 410 -2.66 4.65 -3.50
N LEU A 411 -3.14 5.89 -3.55
CA LEU A 411 -3.96 6.48 -2.50
C LEU A 411 -5.44 6.25 -2.77
N LEU A 412 -6.24 6.25 -1.71
CA LEU A 412 -7.68 6.02 -1.73
C LEU A 412 -8.41 7.06 -2.59
N LEU A 413 -7.93 8.31 -2.64
CA LEU A 413 -8.46 9.35 -3.53
C LEU A 413 -8.30 9.02 -5.02
N GLN A 414 -7.30 8.21 -5.39
CA GLN A 414 -7.03 7.79 -6.77
C GLN A 414 -7.88 6.57 -7.17
N THR A 415 -8.83 6.16 -6.31
CA THR A 415 -9.72 5.01 -6.50
C THR A 415 -11.19 5.47 -6.58
N LEU A 416 -12.09 4.51 -6.77
CA LEU A 416 -13.53 4.75 -6.72
C LEU A 416 -14.09 4.99 -5.30
N TYR A 417 -13.28 4.93 -4.24
CA TYR A 417 -13.79 5.02 -2.86
C TYR A 417 -14.49 6.35 -2.55
N PHE A 418 -13.87 7.48 -2.91
CA PHE A 418 -14.47 8.80 -2.72
C PHE A 418 -15.31 9.26 -3.94
N ALA A 419 -15.50 8.41 -4.93
CA ALA A 419 -16.27 8.76 -6.12
C ALA A 419 -17.74 8.97 -5.77
N ASN A 420 -18.32 10.07 -6.26
CA ASN A 420 -19.73 10.35 -6.17
C ASN A 420 -20.53 9.24 -6.88
N LYS A 421 -21.48 8.67 -6.15
CA LYS A 421 -22.27 7.53 -6.60
C LYS A 421 -23.09 7.86 -7.84
N GLU A 422 -23.81 8.98 -7.85
CA GLU A 422 -24.69 9.36 -8.96
C GLU A 422 -23.91 9.64 -10.24
N LYS A 423 -22.81 10.40 -10.14
CA LYS A 423 -21.92 10.68 -11.28
C LYS A 423 -21.34 9.38 -11.85
N THR A 424 -20.95 8.45 -10.98
CA THR A 424 -20.39 7.16 -11.42
C THR A 424 -21.47 6.26 -12.05
N GLU A 425 -22.66 6.16 -11.46
CA GLU A 425 -23.78 5.39 -12.02
C GLU A 425 -24.24 5.96 -13.37
N ALA A 426 -24.21 7.28 -13.56
CA ALA A 426 -24.48 7.93 -14.83
C ALA A 426 -23.46 7.53 -15.91
N ALA A 427 -22.15 7.59 -15.60
CA ALA A 427 -21.09 7.17 -16.51
C ALA A 427 -21.20 5.67 -16.87
N ILE A 428 -21.47 4.81 -15.89
CA ILE A 428 -21.70 3.38 -16.12
C ILE A 428 -22.92 3.17 -17.02
N SER A 429 -23.99 3.93 -16.83
CA SER A 429 -25.20 3.83 -17.66
C SER A 429 -24.94 4.24 -19.11
N GLU A 430 -24.12 5.27 -19.35
CA GLU A 430 -23.68 5.63 -20.69
C GLU A 430 -22.85 4.53 -21.35
N LEU A 431 -21.95 3.90 -20.58
CA LEU A 431 -21.18 2.74 -21.06
C LEU A 431 -22.10 1.60 -21.50
N LEU A 432 -23.11 1.28 -20.70
CA LEU A 432 -24.07 0.20 -20.99
C LEU A 432 -24.95 0.50 -22.21
N VAL A 433 -25.41 1.76 -22.37
CA VAL A 433 -26.21 2.16 -23.53
C VAL A 433 -25.39 2.07 -24.82
N GLY A 434 -24.16 2.59 -24.82
CA GLY A 434 -23.28 2.51 -25.99
C GLY A 434 -22.88 1.08 -26.32
N LEU A 435 -22.58 0.27 -25.31
CA LEU A 435 -22.27 -1.15 -25.49
C LEU A 435 -23.45 -1.92 -26.10
N ASN A 436 -24.67 -1.66 -25.64
CA ASN A 436 -25.89 -2.23 -26.22
C ASN A 436 -26.07 -1.83 -27.70
N TYR A 437 -25.79 -0.57 -28.05
CA TYR A 437 -25.85 -0.13 -29.45
C TYR A 437 -24.81 -0.85 -30.32
N ILE A 438 -23.54 -0.87 -29.91
CA ILE A 438 -22.44 -1.53 -30.65
C ILE A 438 -22.74 -3.00 -30.87
N TRP A 439 -23.24 -3.71 -29.85
CA TRP A 439 -23.59 -5.12 -29.98
C TRP A 439 -24.73 -5.38 -30.95
N ARG A 440 -25.75 -4.53 -30.98
CA ARG A 440 -26.85 -4.64 -31.94
C ARG A 440 -26.32 -4.40 -33.36
N PHE A 441 -25.47 -3.37 -33.52
CA PHE A 441 -24.84 -3.04 -34.79
C PHE A 441 -23.97 -4.19 -35.33
N GLU A 442 -23.09 -4.74 -34.51
CA GLU A 442 -22.23 -5.86 -34.93
C GLU A 442 -23.03 -7.09 -35.34
N ARG A 443 -24.06 -7.47 -34.55
CA ARG A 443 -24.95 -8.58 -34.90
C ARG A 443 -25.65 -8.36 -36.23
N GLU A 444 -26.12 -7.15 -36.49
CA GLU A 444 -26.79 -6.81 -37.73
C GLU A 444 -25.83 -6.86 -38.93
N MET A 445 -24.61 -6.35 -38.77
CA MET A 445 -23.57 -6.40 -39.80
C MET A 445 -23.09 -7.83 -40.09
N THR A 446 -22.92 -8.66 -39.06
CA THR A 446 -22.58 -10.08 -39.23
C THR A 446 -23.71 -10.82 -39.94
N ALA A 447 -24.97 -10.57 -39.58
CA ALA A 447 -26.11 -11.17 -40.27
C ALA A 447 -26.14 -10.76 -41.75
N LYS A 448 -25.97 -9.47 -42.07
CA LYS A 448 -25.90 -8.97 -43.45
C LYS A 448 -24.77 -9.63 -44.24
N ALA A 449 -23.58 -9.77 -43.66
CA ALA A 449 -22.45 -10.45 -44.30
C ALA A 449 -22.73 -11.93 -44.58
N LEU A 450 -23.34 -12.65 -43.63
CA LEU A 450 -23.75 -14.05 -43.82
C LEU A 450 -24.80 -14.20 -44.93
N PHE A 451 -25.79 -13.30 -44.98
CA PHE A 451 -26.78 -13.29 -46.05
C PHE A 451 -26.14 -13.00 -47.41
N GLN A 452 -25.22 -12.02 -47.50
CA GLN A 452 -24.50 -11.71 -48.74
C GLN A 452 -23.63 -12.88 -49.23
N CYS A 453 -22.95 -13.58 -48.32
CA CYS A 453 -22.19 -14.79 -48.66
C CYS A 453 -23.11 -15.91 -49.17
N SER A 454 -24.26 -16.13 -48.53
CA SER A 454 -25.24 -17.13 -48.97
C SER A 454 -25.81 -16.80 -50.36
N THR A 455 -26.13 -15.54 -50.63
CA THR A 455 -26.62 -15.12 -51.96
C THR A 455 -25.53 -15.24 -53.03
N ASN A 456 -24.26 -14.95 -52.71
CA ASN A 456 -23.15 -15.11 -53.63
C ASN A 456 -22.86 -16.59 -53.94
N LEU A 457 -22.93 -17.48 -52.94
CA LEU A 457 -22.81 -18.93 -53.12
C LEU A 457 -23.93 -19.49 -54.01
N ASN A 458 -25.18 -19.06 -53.79
CA ASN A 458 -26.32 -19.46 -54.61
C ASN A 458 -26.22 -18.92 -56.04
N GLY A 459 -25.68 -17.71 -56.22
CA GLY A 459 -25.37 -17.13 -57.53
C GLY A 459 -24.31 -17.91 -58.30
N ILE A 460 -23.23 -18.32 -57.64
CA ILE A 460 -22.16 -19.13 -58.26
C ILE A 460 -22.64 -20.54 -58.62
N LEU A 461 -23.51 -21.14 -57.80
CA LEU A 461 -24.11 -22.45 -58.10
C LEU A 461 -25.09 -22.38 -59.28
N ASN A 462 -25.90 -21.32 -59.38
CA ASN A 462 -26.79 -21.13 -60.52
C ASN A 462 -26.05 -20.86 -61.84
N VAL A 463 -24.91 -20.17 -61.81
CA VAL A 463 -24.08 -19.94 -63.01
C VAL A 463 -23.45 -21.25 -63.53
N LYS A 464 -23.12 -22.21 -62.65
CA LYS A 464 -22.60 -23.53 -63.05
C LYS A 464 -23.65 -24.49 -63.61
N ILE A 465 -24.93 -24.27 -63.34
CA ILE A 465 -26.04 -25.11 -63.85
C ILE A 465 -26.54 -24.58 -65.21
N SER A 466 -26.17 -23.35 -65.57
CA SER A 466 -26.62 -22.65 -66.79
C SER A 466 -25.62 -22.67 -67.95
N SER A 467 -24.51 -23.40 -67.82
CA SER A 467 -23.39 -23.45 -68.78
C SER A 467 -23.19 -24.82 -69.39
#